data_AF-A0A0D7E6I6-F1
#
_entry.id   AF-A0A0D7E6I6-F1
#
_cell.length_a   1.000
_cell.length_b   1.000
_cell.length_c   1.000
_cell.angle_alpha   90.00
_cell.angle_beta   90.00
_cell.angle_gamma   90.00
#
_symmetry.space_group_name_H-M   'P 1'
#
loop_
_entity.id
_entity.type
_entity.pdbx_description
1 polymer ?
#
loop_
_entity_poly.entity_id
_entity_poly.type
_entity_poly.pdbx_seq_one_letter_code
_entity_poly.pdbx_strand_id
1 'polypeptide(L)'
;MLAKQPLARRIVIAFTLMTLVVSGAFALGIVGVVHFIEEQLVTEELSRDLDIVLNEDLPNGRTPQLDTSTHFFAAHLPEHPMPKAFAGLGEGFTEDDAYYVYVRKVGAERYVLVQEQHEFEAREDALFNVVLAGFLLSVLGAWALGRLMANRVLAPVSRLANQVRHRDQLHPLAPPLALQYPDDEVGHLAAAFDSTLGQLRQILERERLFTADVSHELRTPLMVVLGACELLEQRAELSP
;
A
#
# COMPACT_ATOMS: atom_id res chain seq x y z
N MET A 1 -26.40 0.24 5.49
CA MET A 1 -25.81 -1.06 5.12
C MET A 1 -24.59 -0.80 4.24
N LEU A 2 -23.36 -0.86 4.77
CA LEU A 2 -22.15 -0.71 3.95
C LEU A 2 -22.01 -1.95 3.06
N ALA A 3 -22.20 -1.79 1.75
CA ALA A 3 -21.88 -2.82 0.77
C ALA A 3 -20.42 -3.25 0.98
N LYS A 4 -20.21 -4.48 1.47
CA LYS A 4 -18.88 -5.03 1.73
C LYS A 4 -18.12 -5.00 0.40
N GLN A 5 -17.12 -4.13 0.29
CA GLN A 5 -16.29 -4.04 -0.92
C GLN A 5 -15.70 -5.43 -1.26
N PRO A 6 -15.65 -5.81 -2.55
CA PRO A 6 -15.11 -7.10 -2.98
C PRO A 6 -13.66 -7.25 -2.50
N LEU A 7 -13.28 -8.45 -2.09
CA LEU A 7 -11.95 -8.77 -1.52
C LEU A 7 -10.82 -8.27 -2.45
N ALA A 8 -10.98 -8.37 -3.76
CA ALA A 8 -10.08 -7.82 -4.76
C ALA A 8 -9.76 -6.34 -4.53
N ARG A 9 -10.80 -5.51 -4.35
CA ARG A 9 -10.64 -4.06 -4.15
C ARG A 9 -9.88 -3.77 -2.85
N ARG A 10 -10.12 -4.54 -1.80
CA ARG A 10 -9.41 -4.40 -0.52
C ARG A 10 -7.91 -4.71 -0.67
N ILE A 11 -7.57 -5.76 -1.41
CA ILE A 11 -6.17 -6.12 -1.68
C ILE A 11 -5.48 -5.00 -2.45
N VAL A 12 -6.08 -4.48 -3.52
CA VAL A 12 -5.50 -3.36 -4.28
C VAL A 12 -5.31 -2.14 -3.40
N ILE A 13 -6.33 -1.74 -2.63
CA ILE A 13 -6.24 -0.59 -1.72
C ILE A 13 -5.14 -0.80 -0.68
N ALA A 14 -5.06 -1.98 -0.07
CA ALA A 14 -4.05 -2.29 0.94
C ALA A 14 -2.63 -2.21 0.36
N PHE A 15 -2.39 -2.80 -0.81
CA PHE A 15 -1.08 -2.73 -1.49
C PHE A 15 -0.72 -1.30 -1.86
N THR A 16 -1.63 -0.57 -2.52
CA THR A 16 -1.37 0.82 -2.92
C THR A 16 -1.14 1.73 -1.71
N LEU A 17 -1.92 1.56 -0.63
CA LEU A 17 -1.77 2.36 0.59
C LEU A 17 -0.47 2.03 1.32
N MET A 18 -0.11 0.76 1.43
CA MET A 18 1.17 0.35 2.01
C MET A 18 2.35 0.92 1.23
N THR A 19 2.34 0.82 -0.11
CA THR A 19 3.38 1.42 -0.94
C THR A 19 3.40 2.93 -0.82
N LEU A 20 2.25 3.59 -0.77
CA LEU A 20 2.19 5.04 -0.60
C LEU A 20 2.81 5.49 0.73
N VAL A 21 2.52 4.78 1.82
CA VAL A 21 3.10 5.09 3.14
C VAL A 21 4.61 4.82 3.14
N VAL A 22 5.04 3.65 2.68
CA VAL A 22 6.47 3.27 2.69
C VAL A 22 7.28 4.16 1.75
N SER A 23 6.89 4.27 0.48
CA SER A 23 7.58 5.11 -0.49
C SER A 23 7.53 6.58 -0.11
N GLY A 24 6.41 7.05 0.48
CA GLY A 24 6.27 8.42 0.95
C GLY A 24 7.22 8.73 2.12
N ALA A 25 7.31 7.82 3.10
CA ALA A 25 8.24 7.95 4.21
C ALA A 25 9.71 7.94 3.73
N PHE A 26 10.04 7.07 2.78
CA PHE A 26 11.37 7.04 2.16
C PHE A 26 11.67 8.33 1.38
N ALA A 27 10.72 8.83 0.58
CA ALA A 27 10.90 10.07 -0.18
C ALA A 27 11.14 11.27 0.74
N LEU A 28 10.32 11.42 1.78
CA LEU A 28 10.50 12.47 2.78
C LEU A 28 11.82 12.32 3.54
N GLY A 29 12.23 11.08 3.86
CA GLY A 29 13.50 10.80 4.50
C GLY A 29 14.70 11.19 3.64
N ILE A 30 14.66 10.91 2.34
CA ILE A 30 15.73 11.29 1.40
C ILE A 30 15.85 12.81 1.33
N VAL A 31 14.75 13.52 1.10
CA VAL A 31 14.75 15.00 1.02
C VAL A 31 15.25 15.61 2.33
N GLY A 32 14.77 15.12 3.48
CA GLY A 32 15.22 15.61 4.79
C GLY A 32 16.71 15.35 5.06
N VAL A 33 17.24 14.19 4.63
CA VAL A 33 18.67 13.88 4.79
C VAL A 33 19.54 14.74 3.88
N VAL A 34 19.11 15.02 2.64
CA VAL A 34 19.85 15.90 1.73
C VAL A 34 19.98 17.30 2.33
N HIS A 35 18.85 17.90 2.74
CA HIS A 35 18.83 19.22 3.38
C HIS A 35 19.69 19.26 4.66
N PHE A 36 19.60 18.22 5.51
CA PHE A 36 20.41 18.13 6.71
C PHE A 36 21.92 18.05 6.40
N ILE A 37 22.31 17.25 5.41
CA ILE A 37 23.72 17.10 5.01
C ILE A 37 24.25 18.40 4.42
N GLU A 38 23.47 19.08 3.59
CA GLU A 38 23.80 20.37 2.99
C GLU A 38 24.06 21.44 4.06
N GLU A 39 23.12 21.65 4.98
CA GLU A 39 23.27 22.62 6.08
C GLU A 39 24.53 22.34 6.91
N GLN A 40 24.80 21.06 7.24
CA GLN A 40 26.00 20.67 7.97
C GLN A 40 27.29 20.93 7.18
N LEU A 41 27.36 20.50 5.92
CA LEU A 41 28.55 20.64 5.08
C LEU A 41 28.88 22.12 4.84
N VAL A 42 27.88 22.92 4.47
CA VAL A 42 28.06 24.35 4.20
C VAL A 42 28.45 25.10 5.48
N THR A 43 27.83 24.77 6.62
CA THR A 43 28.20 25.37 7.91
C THR A 43 29.65 25.06 8.28
N GLU A 44 30.08 23.80 8.13
CA GLU A 44 31.47 23.39 8.40
C GLU A 44 32.46 24.09 7.46
N GLU A 45 32.13 24.17 6.17
CA GLU A 45 32.93 24.84 5.16
C GLU A 45 33.09 26.33 5.46
N LEU A 46 31.99 27.08 5.62
CA LEU A 46 32.03 28.50 5.91
C LEU A 46 32.70 28.81 7.26
N SER A 47 32.48 27.97 8.27
CA SER A 47 33.19 28.10 9.54
C SER A 47 34.70 27.98 9.35
N ARG A 48 35.16 26.95 8.62
CA ARG A 48 36.58 26.69 8.37
C ARG A 48 37.21 27.80 7.54
N ASP A 49 36.53 28.24 6.49
CA ASP A 49 37.02 29.31 5.62
C ASP A 49 37.13 30.63 6.37
N LEU A 50 36.16 30.94 7.24
CA LEU A 50 36.24 32.12 8.09
C LEU A 50 37.40 32.01 9.09
N ASP A 51 37.67 30.83 9.64
CA ASP A 51 38.82 30.61 10.51
C ASP A 51 40.16 30.84 9.79
N ILE A 52 40.28 30.43 8.52
CA ILE A 52 41.46 30.71 7.69
C ILE A 52 41.61 32.22 7.46
N VAL A 53 40.53 32.89 7.08
CA VAL A 53 40.54 34.34 6.83
C VAL A 53 40.96 35.13 8.07
N LEU A 54 40.41 34.77 9.24
CA LEU A 54 40.65 35.49 10.49
C LEU A 54 42.02 35.22 11.10
N ASN A 55 42.52 33.98 11.01
CA ASN A 55 43.74 33.58 11.72
C ASN A 55 44.98 33.54 10.82
N GLU A 56 44.81 33.38 9.51
CA GLU A 56 45.93 33.27 8.57
C GLU A 56 46.00 34.47 7.62
N ASP A 57 44.91 34.84 6.94
CA ASP A 57 44.99 35.86 5.89
C ASP A 57 45.12 37.27 6.44
N LEU A 58 44.14 37.71 7.25
CA LEU A 58 44.10 39.08 7.78
C LEU A 58 45.32 39.42 8.64
N PRO A 59 45.81 38.58 9.57
CA PRO A 59 46.98 38.90 10.38
C PRO A 59 48.27 39.03 9.55
N ASN A 60 48.34 38.34 8.42
CA ASN A 60 49.48 38.40 7.50
C ASN A 60 49.31 39.46 6.38
N GLY A 61 48.24 40.26 6.43
CA GLY A 61 47.93 41.27 5.42
C GLY A 61 47.65 40.69 4.02
N ARG A 62 47.21 39.43 3.95
CA ARG A 62 46.81 38.77 2.71
C ARG A 62 45.34 39.04 2.42
N THR A 63 45.00 39.07 1.15
CA THR A 63 43.60 39.10 0.72
C THR A 63 42.96 37.73 0.93
N PRO A 64 41.74 37.65 1.48
CA PRO A 64 41.01 36.39 1.65
C PRO A 64 40.97 35.57 0.36
N GLN A 65 41.46 34.33 0.41
CA GLN A 65 41.36 33.38 -0.71
C GLN A 65 40.16 32.46 -0.50
N LEU A 66 39.01 32.93 -0.98
CA LEU A 66 37.74 32.22 -0.89
C LEU A 66 37.36 31.66 -2.25
N ASP A 67 36.41 30.71 -2.27
CA ASP A 67 35.81 30.27 -3.51
C ASP A 67 35.15 31.44 -4.26
N THR A 68 35.00 31.30 -5.58
CA THR A 68 34.47 32.36 -6.47
C THR A 68 33.05 32.77 -6.07
N SER A 69 32.29 31.84 -5.48
CA SER A 69 30.93 32.03 -5.01
C SER A 69 30.82 32.61 -3.59
N THR A 70 31.94 32.78 -2.89
CA THR A 70 31.99 33.14 -1.47
C THR A 70 32.58 34.53 -1.27
N HIS A 71 31.80 35.40 -0.63
CA HIS A 71 32.15 36.79 -0.37
C HIS A 71 32.32 37.05 1.12
N PHE A 72 33.42 37.71 1.47
CA PHE A 72 33.72 38.12 2.83
C PHE A 72 33.35 39.58 3.07
N PHE A 73 32.73 39.83 4.23
CA PHE A 73 32.35 41.16 4.69
C PHE A 73 32.73 41.36 6.15
N ALA A 74 33.24 42.55 6.48
CA ALA A 74 33.52 42.95 7.85
C ALA A 74 33.11 44.40 8.10
N ALA A 75 32.51 44.68 9.24
CA ALA A 75 31.95 46.01 9.54
C ALA A 75 33.02 47.12 9.62
N HIS A 76 34.25 46.78 10.03
CA HIS A 76 35.36 47.73 10.20
C HIS A 76 36.27 47.87 8.98
N LEU A 77 36.15 47.00 7.97
CA LEU A 77 37.03 47.01 6.79
C LEU A 77 36.37 47.81 5.65
N PRO A 78 36.90 48.98 5.27
CA PRO A 78 36.32 49.78 4.20
C PRO A 78 36.44 49.12 2.82
N GLU A 79 37.37 48.17 2.65
CA GLU A 79 37.52 47.37 1.43
C GLU A 79 36.40 46.32 1.25
N HIS A 80 35.75 45.91 2.35
CA HIS A 80 34.71 44.86 2.36
C HIS A 80 33.50 45.27 3.21
N PRO A 81 32.77 46.34 2.83
CA PRO A 81 31.71 46.91 3.66
C PRO A 81 30.52 45.97 3.80
N MET A 82 30.01 45.82 5.03
CA MET A 82 28.89 44.95 5.34
C MET A 82 27.58 45.43 4.71
N PRO A 83 26.92 44.61 3.86
CA PRO A 83 25.60 44.96 3.31
C PRO A 83 24.54 45.04 4.42
N LYS A 84 23.59 45.99 4.28
CA LYS A 84 22.51 46.19 5.25
C LYS A 84 21.60 44.96 5.42
N ALA A 85 21.48 44.14 4.37
CA ALA A 85 20.69 42.91 4.39
C ALA A 85 21.22 41.90 5.42
N PHE A 86 22.55 41.78 5.56
CA PHE A 86 23.18 40.80 6.45
C PHE A 86 23.54 41.38 7.82
N ALA A 87 23.49 42.72 7.98
CA ALA A 87 23.86 43.40 9.21
C ALA A 87 22.98 43.03 10.42
N GLY A 88 21.73 42.60 10.18
CA GLY A 88 20.76 42.25 11.23
C GLY A 88 20.77 40.78 11.66
N LEU A 89 21.54 39.91 10.99
CA LEU A 89 21.52 38.47 11.24
C LEU A 89 22.13 38.09 12.59
N GLY A 90 21.68 36.96 13.15
CA GLY A 90 22.25 36.36 14.36
C GLY A 90 23.65 35.79 14.13
N GLU A 91 24.34 35.38 15.18
CA GLU A 91 25.59 34.60 15.04
C GLU A 91 25.25 33.14 14.67
N GLY A 92 26.06 32.54 13.79
CA GLY A 92 25.87 31.19 13.27
C GLY A 92 25.55 31.17 11.78
N PHE A 93 25.07 30.01 11.33
CA PHE A 93 24.60 29.79 9.96
C PHE A 93 23.17 30.31 9.80
N THR A 94 22.87 30.90 8.65
CA THR A 94 21.54 31.29 8.23
C THR A 94 21.44 31.03 6.73
N GLU A 95 20.43 30.28 6.35
CA GLU A 95 20.03 30.09 4.95
C GLU A 95 19.00 31.16 4.57
N ASP A 96 19.21 31.76 3.40
CA ASP A 96 18.30 32.67 2.70
C ASP A 96 18.04 32.13 1.29
N ASP A 97 16.98 32.57 0.61
CA ASP A 97 16.48 32.00 -0.66
C ASP A 97 17.53 31.95 -1.81
N ALA A 98 18.63 32.69 -1.69
CA ALA A 98 19.71 32.70 -2.69
C ALA A 98 21.11 32.56 -2.08
N TYR A 99 21.23 32.59 -0.76
CA TYR A 99 22.52 32.77 -0.09
C TYR A 99 22.62 31.97 1.20
N TYR A 100 23.79 31.35 1.40
CA TYR A 100 24.23 30.85 2.68
C TYR A 100 25.05 31.91 3.39
N VAL A 101 24.60 32.30 4.58
CA VAL A 101 25.25 33.35 5.37
C VAL A 101 25.79 32.76 6.66
N TYR A 102 27.08 32.91 6.89
CA TYR A 102 27.72 32.54 8.14
C TYR A 102 28.26 33.77 8.85
N VAL A 103 27.74 34.04 10.05
CA VAL A 103 28.09 35.21 10.86
C VAL A 103 28.86 34.76 12.09
N ARG A 104 30.02 35.37 12.34
CA ARG A 104 30.77 35.17 13.59
C ARG A 104 31.16 36.51 14.19
N LYS A 105 31.10 36.61 15.51
CA LYS A 105 31.55 37.79 16.25
C LYS A 105 32.85 37.49 16.99
N VAL A 106 33.89 38.29 16.74
CA VAL A 106 35.17 38.20 17.46
C VAL A 106 35.42 39.55 18.14
N GLY A 107 35.32 39.57 19.48
CA GLY A 107 35.36 40.81 20.25
C GLY A 107 34.17 41.73 19.97
N ALA A 108 34.43 42.96 19.53
CA ALA A 108 33.40 43.92 19.11
C ALA A 108 33.08 43.81 17.60
N GLU A 109 33.92 43.11 16.85
CA GLU A 109 33.87 43.06 15.39
C GLU A 109 33.03 41.89 14.89
N ARG A 110 32.30 42.13 13.81
CA ARG A 110 31.44 41.15 13.15
C ARG A 110 31.99 40.84 11.77
N TYR A 111 32.09 39.54 11.50
CA TYR A 111 32.55 38.98 10.24
C TYR A 111 31.45 38.12 9.64
N VAL A 112 31.28 38.24 8.33
CA VAL A 112 30.22 37.56 7.58
C VAL A 112 30.83 36.95 6.32
N LEU A 113 30.57 35.65 6.11
CA LEU A 113 30.72 35.02 4.80
C LEU A 113 29.34 34.83 4.18
N VAL A 114 29.25 35.11 2.88
CA VAL A 114 28.05 34.93 2.08
C VAL A 114 28.43 34.08 0.87
N GLN A 115 27.79 32.93 0.69
CA GLN A 115 28.00 32.04 -0.44
C GLN A 115 26.72 31.93 -1.27
N GLU A 116 26.83 31.96 -2.60
CA GLU A 116 25.69 31.77 -3.52
C GLU A 116 25.20 30.30 -3.55
N GLN A 117 23.89 30.08 -3.43
CA GLN A 117 23.29 28.73 -3.35
C GLN A 117 23.07 28.06 -4.73
N HIS A 118 23.23 28.79 -5.83
CA HIS A 118 22.74 28.40 -7.16
C HIS A 118 23.30 27.05 -7.68
N GLU A 119 24.51 26.65 -7.30
CA GLU A 119 25.06 25.33 -7.71
C GLU A 119 24.41 24.15 -6.98
N PHE A 120 23.94 24.36 -5.76
CA PHE A 120 23.30 23.33 -4.94
C PHE A 120 21.82 23.16 -5.30
N GLU A 121 21.11 24.28 -5.50
CA GLU A 121 19.66 24.30 -5.81
C GLU A 121 19.34 23.46 -7.05
N ALA A 122 20.11 23.60 -8.14
CA ALA A 122 19.88 22.84 -9.37
C ALA A 122 20.07 21.32 -9.19
N ARG A 123 20.96 20.90 -8.28
CA ARG A 123 21.19 19.49 -7.97
C ARG A 123 20.11 18.95 -7.05
N GLU A 124 19.69 19.74 -6.07
CA GLU A 124 18.58 19.41 -5.19
C GLU A 124 17.28 19.23 -5.98
N ASP A 125 16.97 20.16 -6.90
CA ASP A 125 15.82 20.06 -7.80
C ASP A 125 15.86 18.80 -8.65
N ALA A 126 17.03 18.44 -9.20
CA ALA A 126 17.19 17.21 -9.96
C ALA A 126 16.94 15.97 -9.09
N LEU A 127 17.47 15.94 -7.86
CA LEU A 127 17.25 14.87 -6.90
C LEU A 127 15.77 14.77 -6.50
N PHE A 128 15.13 15.90 -6.19
CA PHE A 128 13.71 15.97 -5.86
C PHE A 128 12.86 15.42 -6.99
N ASN A 129 13.13 15.82 -8.24
CA ASN A 129 12.42 15.31 -9.41
C ASN A 129 12.61 13.79 -9.59
N VAL A 130 13.82 13.26 -9.36
CA VAL A 130 14.09 11.82 -9.42
C VAL A 130 13.33 11.06 -8.32
N VAL A 131 13.36 11.57 -7.09
CA VAL A 131 12.63 10.98 -5.94
C VAL A 131 11.12 11.01 -6.18
N LEU A 132 10.59 12.13 -6.67
CA LEU A 132 9.18 12.28 -6.99
C LEU A 132 8.75 11.34 -8.12
N ALA A 133 9.53 11.25 -9.20
CA ALA A 133 9.26 10.33 -10.29
C ALA A 133 9.29 8.86 -9.82
N GLY A 134 10.27 8.49 -8.99
CA GLY A 134 10.37 7.17 -8.37
C GLY A 134 9.18 6.85 -7.46
N PHE A 135 8.76 7.81 -6.63
CA PHE A 135 7.59 7.70 -5.78
C PHE A 135 6.33 7.43 -6.60
N LEU A 136 6.04 8.27 -7.60
CA LEU A 136 4.87 8.11 -8.47
C LEU A 136 4.89 6.78 -9.22
N LEU A 137 6.04 6.39 -9.77
CA LEU A 137 6.20 5.12 -10.47
C LEU A 137 5.98 3.92 -9.53
N SER A 138 6.45 4.01 -8.28
CA SER A 138 6.22 2.95 -7.28
C SER A 138 4.74 2.80 -6.93
N VAL A 139 4.01 3.90 -6.76
CA VAL A 139 2.57 3.89 -6.46
C VAL A 139 1.77 3.33 -7.64
N LEU A 140 2.08 3.77 -8.86
CA LEU A 140 1.47 3.25 -10.09
C LEU A 140 1.77 1.75 -10.27
N GLY A 141 3.01 1.34 -10.04
CA GLY A 141 3.44 -0.05 -10.08
C GLY A 141 2.69 -0.92 -9.06
N ALA A 142 2.56 -0.44 -7.81
CA ALA A 142 1.82 -1.15 -6.76
C ALA A 142 0.33 -1.27 -7.09
N TRP A 143 -0.29 -0.24 -7.66
CA TRP A 143 -1.67 -0.31 -8.13
C TRP A 143 -1.85 -1.34 -9.25
N ALA A 144 -0.97 -1.32 -10.25
CA ALA A 144 -1.01 -2.25 -11.38
C ALA A 144 -0.78 -3.70 -10.92
N LEU A 145 0.25 -3.94 -10.10
CA LEU A 145 0.56 -5.24 -9.53
C LEU A 145 -0.56 -5.74 -8.61
N GLY A 146 -1.10 -4.86 -7.75
CA GLY A 146 -2.23 -5.18 -6.90
C GLY A 146 -3.44 -5.63 -7.71
N ARG A 147 -3.75 -4.94 -8.83
CA ARG A 147 -4.85 -5.30 -9.72
C ARG A 147 -4.61 -6.65 -10.42
N LEU A 148 -3.39 -6.88 -10.90
CA LEU A 148 -3.01 -8.16 -11.53
C LEU A 148 -3.11 -9.33 -10.56
N MET A 149 -2.57 -9.18 -9.34
CA MET A 149 -2.62 -10.20 -8.30
C MET A 149 -4.05 -10.46 -7.83
N ALA A 150 -4.83 -9.41 -7.58
CA ALA A 150 -6.23 -9.54 -7.19
C ALA A 150 -7.02 -10.34 -8.25
N ASN A 151 -6.80 -10.06 -9.53
CA ASN A 151 -7.47 -10.78 -10.60
C ASN A 151 -6.98 -12.24 -10.72
N ARG A 152 -5.67 -12.50 -10.64
CA ARG A 152 -5.14 -13.86 -10.78
C ARG A 152 -5.52 -14.76 -9.61
N VAL A 153 -5.43 -14.27 -8.37
CA VAL A 153 -5.64 -15.07 -7.17
C VAL A 153 -7.14 -15.27 -6.88
N LEU A 154 -7.98 -14.24 -7.09
CA LEU A 154 -9.42 -14.38 -6.81
C LEU A 154 -10.20 -14.98 -7.97
N ALA A 155 -9.69 -14.98 -9.20
CA ALA A 155 -10.41 -15.58 -10.32
C ALA A 155 -10.76 -17.07 -10.06
N PRO A 156 -9.81 -17.96 -9.68
CA PRO A 156 -10.12 -19.36 -9.36
C PRO A 156 -11.13 -19.49 -8.22
N VAL A 157 -10.97 -18.72 -7.14
CA VAL A 157 -11.88 -18.74 -5.99
C VAL A 157 -13.29 -18.32 -6.38
N SER A 158 -13.43 -17.27 -7.19
CA SER A 158 -14.72 -16.79 -7.68
C SER A 158 -15.40 -17.78 -8.63
N ARG A 159 -14.61 -18.48 -9.45
CA ARG A 159 -15.10 -19.56 -10.32
C ARG A 159 -15.59 -20.73 -9.48
N LEU A 160 -14.83 -21.18 -8.48
CA LEU A 160 -15.21 -22.27 -7.59
C LEU A 160 -16.49 -21.92 -6.81
N ALA A 161 -16.55 -20.72 -6.23
CA ALA A 161 -17.74 -20.25 -5.52
C ALA A 161 -18.98 -20.20 -6.42
N ASN A 162 -18.84 -19.79 -7.68
CA ASN A 162 -19.92 -19.84 -8.64
C ASN A 162 -20.31 -21.29 -8.96
N GLN A 163 -19.36 -22.19 -9.22
CA GLN A 163 -19.65 -23.60 -9.50
C GLN A 163 -20.40 -24.30 -8.34
N VAL A 164 -19.97 -24.07 -7.10
CA VAL A 164 -20.65 -24.60 -5.90
C VAL A 164 -22.07 -24.04 -5.75
N ARG A 165 -22.30 -22.77 -6.11
CA ARG A 165 -23.64 -22.17 -6.08
C ARG A 165 -24.61 -22.75 -7.10
N HIS A 166 -24.12 -23.38 -8.18
CA HIS A 166 -25.00 -23.95 -9.19
C HIS A 166 -25.62 -25.25 -8.68
N ARG A 167 -26.96 -25.31 -8.69
CA ARG A 167 -27.75 -26.45 -8.22
C ARG A 167 -27.42 -27.75 -8.95
N ASP A 168 -26.90 -27.64 -10.18
CA ASP A 168 -26.47 -28.78 -11.00
C ASP A 168 -25.40 -29.63 -10.32
N GLN A 169 -24.65 -29.08 -9.37
CA GLN A 169 -23.69 -29.84 -8.56
C GLN A 169 -24.33 -30.85 -7.59
N LEU A 170 -25.64 -30.77 -7.34
CA LEU A 170 -26.37 -31.79 -6.57
C LEU A 170 -26.81 -32.98 -7.45
N HIS A 171 -26.59 -32.93 -8.76
CA HIS A 171 -26.91 -34.04 -9.65
C HIS A 171 -25.95 -35.21 -9.40
N PRO A 172 -26.42 -36.47 -9.36
CA PRO A 172 -25.55 -37.64 -9.10
C PRO A 172 -24.37 -37.80 -10.08
N LEU A 173 -24.55 -37.30 -11.30
CA LEU A 173 -23.58 -37.37 -12.40
C LEU A 173 -22.72 -36.10 -12.53
N ALA A 174 -22.82 -35.15 -11.59
CA ALA A 174 -22.04 -33.92 -11.68
C ALA A 174 -20.54 -34.23 -11.49
N PRO A 175 -19.68 -33.73 -12.41
CA PRO A 175 -18.24 -33.98 -12.33
C PRO A 175 -17.63 -33.33 -11.08
N PRO A 176 -16.57 -33.92 -10.49
CA PRO A 176 -15.90 -33.34 -9.34
C PRO A 176 -15.32 -31.96 -9.66
N LEU A 177 -15.42 -31.04 -8.72
CA LEU A 177 -14.88 -29.69 -8.84
C LEU A 177 -13.35 -29.71 -8.83
N ALA A 178 -12.73 -30.52 -7.98
CA ALA A 178 -11.28 -30.53 -7.75
C ALA A 178 -10.46 -30.80 -9.02
N LEU A 179 -10.98 -31.60 -9.96
CA LEU A 179 -10.32 -31.92 -11.24
C LEU A 179 -10.06 -30.70 -12.14
N GLN A 180 -10.75 -29.59 -11.89
CA GLN A 180 -10.63 -28.36 -12.69
C GLN A 180 -9.65 -27.34 -12.09
N TYR A 181 -9.07 -27.63 -10.93
CA TYR A 181 -8.17 -26.73 -10.20
C TYR A 181 -6.79 -27.37 -10.00
N PRO A 182 -5.71 -26.57 -9.93
CA PRO A 182 -4.38 -27.04 -9.56
C PRO A 182 -4.36 -27.63 -8.14
N ASP A 183 -3.33 -28.40 -7.82
CA ASP A 183 -3.09 -28.95 -6.48
C ASP A 183 -2.50 -27.89 -5.53
N ASP A 184 -3.25 -26.80 -5.33
CA ASP A 184 -2.94 -25.67 -4.47
C ASP A 184 -4.04 -25.45 -3.41
N GLU A 185 -4.02 -24.33 -2.68
CA GLU A 185 -5.02 -24.02 -1.67
C GLU A 185 -6.46 -23.98 -2.23
N VAL A 186 -6.62 -23.60 -3.51
CA VAL A 186 -7.92 -23.58 -4.17
C VAL A 186 -8.35 -25.00 -4.56
N GLY A 187 -7.42 -25.83 -5.03
CA GLY A 187 -7.67 -27.26 -5.29
C GLY A 187 -8.09 -28.04 -4.04
N HIS A 188 -7.37 -27.83 -2.93
CA HIS A 188 -7.73 -28.43 -1.63
C HIS A 188 -9.13 -27.99 -1.16
N LEU A 189 -9.47 -26.71 -1.35
CA LEU A 189 -10.82 -26.21 -1.04
C LEU A 189 -11.88 -26.87 -1.95
N ALA A 190 -11.60 -27.03 -3.24
CA ALA A 190 -12.50 -27.73 -4.16
C ALA A 190 -12.72 -29.18 -3.76
N ALA A 191 -11.67 -29.90 -3.34
CA ALA A 191 -11.78 -31.28 -2.84
C ALA A 191 -12.63 -31.39 -1.56
N ALA A 192 -12.52 -30.42 -0.65
CA ALA A 192 -13.37 -30.35 0.54
C ALA A 192 -14.86 -30.14 0.18
N PHE A 193 -15.15 -29.30 -0.83
CA PHE A 193 -16.51 -29.15 -1.36
C PHE A 193 -17.03 -30.43 -1.99
N ASP A 194 -16.21 -31.13 -2.77
CA ASP A 194 -16.60 -32.41 -3.38
C ASP A 194 -16.96 -33.47 -2.33
N SER A 195 -16.20 -33.56 -1.24
CA SER A 195 -16.53 -34.44 -0.11
C SER A 195 -17.89 -34.11 0.51
N THR A 196 -18.16 -32.83 0.76
CA THR A 196 -19.43 -32.36 1.34
C THR A 196 -20.61 -32.60 0.39
N LEU A 197 -20.43 -32.30 -0.90
CA LEU A 197 -21.44 -32.57 -1.94
C LEU A 197 -21.72 -34.06 -2.08
N GLY A 198 -20.69 -34.92 -1.98
CA GLY A 198 -20.83 -36.37 -1.97
C GLY A 198 -21.72 -36.87 -0.83
N GLN A 199 -21.50 -36.37 0.40
CA GLN A 199 -22.33 -36.70 1.55
C GLN A 199 -23.78 -36.24 1.38
N LEU A 200 -23.99 -35.01 0.86
CA LEU A 200 -25.33 -34.49 0.58
C LEU A 200 -26.07 -35.34 -0.47
N ARG A 201 -25.37 -35.76 -1.55
CA ARG A 201 -25.95 -36.65 -2.57
C ARG A 201 -26.40 -37.97 -1.96
N GLN A 202 -25.59 -38.58 -1.10
CA GLN A 202 -25.94 -39.83 -0.41
C GLN A 202 -27.16 -39.67 0.52
N ILE A 203 -27.25 -38.55 1.25
CA ILE A 203 -28.41 -38.26 2.12
C ILE A 203 -29.68 -38.11 1.27
N LEU A 204 -29.63 -37.33 0.19
CA LEU A 204 -30.76 -37.12 -0.70
C LEU A 204 -31.21 -38.41 -1.40
N GLU A 205 -30.27 -39.28 -1.76
CA GLU A 205 -30.58 -40.58 -2.34
C GLU A 205 -31.29 -41.51 -1.34
N ARG A 206 -30.80 -41.55 -0.09
CA ARG A 206 -31.46 -42.30 0.99
C ARG A 206 -32.85 -41.77 1.29
N GLU A 207 -33.04 -40.45 1.33
CA GLU A 207 -34.35 -39.84 1.57
C GLU A 207 -35.34 -40.18 0.44
N ARG A 208 -34.88 -40.17 -0.82
CA ARG A 208 -35.70 -40.59 -1.97
C ARG A 208 -36.12 -42.05 -1.88
N LEU A 209 -35.18 -42.96 -1.59
CA LEU A 209 -35.47 -44.38 -1.45
C LEU A 209 -36.42 -44.63 -0.28
N PHE A 210 -36.17 -44.04 0.87
CA PHE A 210 -37.06 -44.14 2.04
C PHE A 210 -38.48 -43.62 1.74
N THR A 211 -38.60 -42.48 1.08
CA THR A 211 -39.91 -41.91 0.72
C THR A 211 -40.66 -42.81 -0.26
N ALA A 212 -39.94 -43.40 -1.22
CA ALA A 212 -40.52 -44.37 -2.15
C ALA A 212 -41.02 -45.61 -1.39
N ASP A 213 -40.18 -46.18 -0.53
CA ASP A 213 -40.51 -47.38 0.25
C ASP A 213 -41.71 -47.13 1.17
N VAL A 214 -41.71 -46.03 1.94
CA VAL A 214 -42.85 -45.66 2.81
C VAL A 214 -44.12 -45.45 2.00
N SER A 215 -44.04 -44.82 0.82
CA SER A 215 -45.20 -44.64 -0.05
C SER A 215 -45.77 -45.98 -0.54
N HIS A 216 -44.90 -46.95 -0.79
CA HIS A 216 -45.30 -48.30 -1.18
C HIS A 216 -45.90 -49.08 -0.01
N GLU A 217 -45.27 -49.03 1.16
CA GLU A 217 -45.72 -49.72 2.38
C GLU A 217 -47.03 -49.14 2.94
N LEU A 218 -47.31 -47.84 2.75
CA LEU A 218 -48.57 -47.23 3.18
C LEU A 218 -49.72 -47.49 2.19
N ARG A 219 -49.45 -47.64 0.89
CA ARG A 219 -50.50 -47.85 -0.13
C ARG A 219 -51.27 -49.15 0.11
N THR A 220 -50.56 -50.22 0.46
CA THR A 220 -51.12 -51.56 0.68
C THR A 220 -52.15 -51.59 1.84
N PRO A 221 -51.83 -51.15 3.08
CA PRO A 221 -52.79 -51.12 4.17
C PRO A 221 -53.94 -50.13 3.91
N LEU A 222 -53.69 -49.00 3.23
CA LEU A 222 -54.76 -48.08 2.84
C LEU A 222 -55.77 -48.73 1.89
N MET A 223 -55.30 -49.51 0.90
CA MET A 223 -56.20 -50.30 0.05
C MET A 223 -56.99 -51.34 0.84
N VAL A 224 -56.37 -52.00 1.83
CA VAL A 224 -57.08 -52.97 2.69
C VAL A 224 -58.19 -52.30 3.48
N VAL A 225 -57.93 -51.12 4.08
CA VAL A 225 -58.95 -50.35 4.79
C VAL A 225 -60.06 -49.90 3.85
N LEU A 226 -59.73 -49.42 2.65
CA LEU A 226 -60.71 -49.02 1.65
C LEU A 226 -61.61 -50.20 1.27
N GLY A 227 -61.03 -51.37 0.97
CA GLY A 227 -61.79 -52.58 0.63
C GLY A 227 -62.66 -53.08 1.79
N ALA A 228 -62.21 -52.95 3.04
CA ALA A 228 -63.03 -53.25 4.20
C ALA A 228 -64.23 -52.30 4.35
N CYS A 229 -64.03 -51.00 4.07
CA CYS A 229 -65.12 -50.01 4.04
C CYS A 229 -66.13 -50.30 2.92
N GLU A 230 -65.67 -50.60 1.70
CA GLU A 230 -66.53 -50.98 0.58
C GLU A 230 -67.39 -52.21 0.92
N LEU A 231 -66.80 -53.24 1.54
CA LEU A 231 -67.54 -54.43 1.97
C LEU A 231 -68.59 -54.12 3.05
N LEU A 232 -68.30 -53.21 3.97
CA LEU A 232 -69.26 -52.77 5.00
C LEU A 232 -70.43 -51.98 4.37
N GLU A 233 -70.15 -51.12 3.41
CA GLU A 233 -71.17 -50.36 2.67
C GLU A 233 -72.08 -51.28 1.85
N GLN A 234 -71.51 -52.24 1.11
CA GLN A 234 -72.26 -53.26 0.37
C GLN A 234 -73.17 -54.10 1.30
N ARG A 235 -72.68 -54.43 2.51
CA ARG A 235 -73.47 -55.19 3.49
C ARG A 235 -74.60 -54.37 4.12
N ALA A 236 -74.41 -53.05 4.24
CA ALA A 236 -75.46 -52.13 4.70
C ALA A 236 -76.57 -51.97 3.64
N GLU A 237 -76.23 -51.97 2.34
CA GLU A 237 -77.21 -51.97 1.25
C GLU A 237 -77.97 -53.30 1.08
N LEU A 238 -77.38 -54.41 1.52
CA LEU A 238 -77.97 -55.76 1.47
C LEU A 238 -78.76 -56.15 2.73
N SER A 239 -78.89 -55.24 3.70
CA SER A 239 -79.74 -55.42 4.89
C SER A 239 -81.11 -54.77 4.63
N PRO A 240 -82.23 -55.51 4.76
CA PRO A 240 -83.58 -55.06 4.37
C PRO A 240 -84.18 -53.96 5.25
#